data_AF-A0A9E4CF28-F1
#
_entry.id   AF-A0A9E4CF28-F1
#
_cell.length_a   1.000
_cell.length_b   1.000
_cell.length_c   1.000
_cell.angle_alpha   90.00
_cell.angle_beta   90.00
_cell.angle_gamma   90.00
#
_symmetry.space_group_name_H-M   'P 1'
#
loop_
_entity.id
_entity.type
_entity.pdbx_description
1 polymer ?
#
loop_
_entity_poly.entity_id
_entity_poly.type
_entity_poly.pdbx_seq_one_letter_code
_entity_poly.pdbx_strand_id
1 'polypeptide(L)'
;MSNHTKAYEVLAESLTAQGLDVEAMKTAIKNHKIETPSWGYANSGTRFKAFPWPGAAVTTSQKMDDAAMVHKMTGIAPSVAIHIPWDVPEDGDYVAMRQYAAAQGVTIGAVNPNVFQDNEYKLGSLGNPDSGAQ
;
A
#
# COMPACT_ATOMS: atom_id res chain seq x y z
N MET A 1 26.41 19.34 11.48
CA MET A 1 24.95 19.24 11.28
C MET A 1 24.68 19.20 9.79
N SER A 2 23.79 18.32 9.34
CA SER A 2 23.35 18.25 7.95
C SER A 2 22.61 19.54 7.56
N ASN A 3 22.46 19.78 6.25
CA ASN A 3 21.69 20.93 5.77
C ASN A 3 20.21 20.89 6.24
N HIS A 4 19.64 19.68 6.39
CA HIS A 4 18.24 19.52 6.80
C HIS A 4 18.00 19.92 8.27
N THR A 5 18.97 19.76 9.17
CA THR A 5 18.80 20.18 10.57
C THR A 5 18.63 21.70 10.67
N LYS A 6 19.49 22.45 9.98
CA LYS A 6 19.42 23.92 9.95
C LYS A 6 18.14 24.42 9.29
N ALA A 7 17.74 23.82 8.17
CA ALA A 7 16.50 24.18 7.50
C ALA A 7 15.27 23.90 8.38
N TYR A 8 15.30 22.80 9.14
CA TYR A 8 14.24 22.45 10.07
C TYR A 8 14.14 23.45 11.23
N GLU A 9 15.27 23.90 11.80
CA GLU A 9 15.29 24.93 12.84
C GLU A 9 14.61 26.22 12.36
N VAL A 10 14.99 26.72 11.17
CA VAL A 10 14.37 27.90 10.56
C VAL A 10 12.87 27.72 10.33
N LEU A 11 12.44 26.55 9.87
CA LEU A 11 11.02 26.24 9.69
C LEU A 11 10.27 26.23 11.03
N ALA A 12 10.84 25.58 12.04
CA ALA A 12 10.23 25.48 13.36
C ALA A 12 10.05 26.87 14.00
N GLU A 13 11.09 27.71 13.94
CA GLU A 13 11.02 29.11 14.40
C GLU A 13 9.90 29.90 13.69
N SER A 14 9.82 29.77 12.36
CA SER A 14 8.80 30.45 11.55
C SER A 14 7.37 29.99 11.90
N LEU A 15 7.16 28.69 12.08
CA LEU A 15 5.85 28.13 12.44
C LEU A 15 5.44 28.52 13.87
N THR A 16 6.38 28.50 14.81
CA THR A 16 6.12 28.95 16.18
C THR A 16 5.82 30.44 16.23
N ALA A 17 6.51 31.27 15.44
CA ALA A 17 6.20 32.71 15.32
C ALA A 17 4.79 32.98 14.76
N GLN A 18 4.23 32.04 13.98
CA GLN A 18 2.85 32.07 13.50
C GLN A 18 1.83 31.54 14.53
N GLY A 19 2.28 31.14 15.73
CA GLY A 19 1.42 30.58 16.78
C GLY A 19 1.08 29.11 16.61
N LEU A 20 1.81 28.38 15.76
CA LEU A 20 1.60 26.94 15.54
C LEU A 20 2.44 26.10 16.50
N ASP A 21 1.86 25.00 17.01
CA ASP A 21 2.55 24.03 17.85
C ASP A 21 3.27 22.98 16.99
N VAL A 22 4.59 23.17 16.85
CA VAL A 22 5.46 22.31 16.05
C VAL A 22 5.55 20.88 16.61
N GLU A 23 5.53 20.69 17.93
CA GLU A 23 5.62 19.35 18.52
C GLU A 23 4.30 18.58 18.38
N ALA A 24 3.15 19.27 18.49
CA ALA A 24 1.85 18.67 18.18
C ALA A 24 1.77 18.24 16.70
N MET A 25 2.23 19.10 15.77
CA MET A 25 2.26 18.76 14.33
C MET A 25 3.16 17.55 14.03
N LYS A 26 4.37 17.49 14.59
CA LYS A 26 5.24 16.31 14.45
C LYS A 26 4.58 15.04 14.97
N THR A 27 3.91 15.14 16.12
CA THR A 27 3.21 14.00 16.73
C THR A 27 2.09 13.51 15.82
N ALA A 28 1.27 14.44 15.29
CA ALA A 28 0.21 14.11 14.34
C ALA A 28 0.76 13.43 13.08
N ILE A 29 1.85 13.95 12.49
CA ILE A 29 2.49 13.38 11.30
C ILE A 29 3.04 11.98 11.57
N LYS A 30 3.71 11.75 12.71
CA LYS A 30 4.23 10.42 13.09
C LYS A 30 3.12 9.39 13.32
N ASN A 31 1.97 9.85 13.79
CA ASN A 31 0.80 9.00 14.04
C ASN A 31 -0.04 8.75 12.80
N HIS A 32 0.09 9.56 11.75
CA HIS A 32 -0.61 9.34 10.49
C HIS A 32 -0.20 8.00 9.87
N LYS A 33 -1.18 7.20 9.46
CA LYS A 33 -0.97 5.89 8.82
C LYS A 33 -1.59 5.88 7.43
N ILE A 34 -0.82 5.39 6.45
CA ILE A 34 -1.22 5.28 5.05
C ILE A 34 -1.13 3.80 4.65
N GLU A 35 -2.26 3.23 4.26
CA GLU A 35 -2.29 1.88 3.69
C GLU A 35 -1.72 1.88 2.27
N THR A 36 -0.87 0.88 1.97
CA THR A 36 -0.26 0.76 0.63
C THR A 36 -0.94 -0.33 -0.18
N PRO A 37 -1.11 -0.16 -1.50
CA PRO A 37 -1.71 -1.18 -2.36
C PRO A 37 -0.69 -2.25 -2.79
N SER A 38 -0.99 -3.53 -2.57
CA SER A 38 -0.16 -4.66 -3.00
C SER A 38 0.20 -4.64 -4.50
N TRP A 39 -0.75 -4.23 -5.34
CA TRP A 39 -0.61 -4.16 -6.80
C TRP A 39 0.34 -3.04 -7.25
N GLY A 40 0.74 -2.14 -6.36
CA GLY A 40 1.77 -1.14 -6.61
C GLY A 40 3.21 -1.69 -6.61
N TYR A 41 3.42 -2.88 -6.04
CA TYR A 41 4.74 -3.52 -5.96
C TYR A 41 5.04 -4.46 -7.13
N ALA A 42 4.00 -4.88 -7.86
CA ALA A 42 4.14 -5.65 -9.08
C ALA A 42 4.43 -4.77 -10.30
N ASN A 43 4.77 -5.39 -11.43
CA ASN A 43 4.89 -4.67 -12.69
C ASN A 43 3.57 -3.98 -13.04
N SER A 44 3.64 -2.66 -13.29
CA SER A 44 2.51 -1.88 -13.77
C SER A 44 2.69 -1.48 -15.23
N GLY A 45 1.60 -1.10 -15.88
CA GLY A 45 1.59 -0.70 -17.27
C GLY A 45 0.40 0.16 -17.61
N THR A 46 0.37 0.58 -18.86
CA THR A 46 -0.79 1.26 -19.45
C THR A 46 -1.48 0.31 -20.42
N ARG A 47 -2.61 0.75 -21.01
CA ARG A 47 -3.25 0.05 -22.13
C ARG A 47 -2.33 -0.18 -23.35
N PHE A 48 -1.19 0.51 -23.42
CA PHE A 48 -0.25 0.38 -24.54
C PHE A 48 0.85 -0.63 -24.27
N LYS A 49 1.45 -0.62 -23.08
CA LYS A 49 2.57 -1.50 -22.71
C LYS A 49 2.82 -1.52 -21.21
N ALA A 50 3.30 -2.66 -20.72
CA ALA A 50 4.02 -2.82 -19.47
C ALA A 50 5.49 -3.18 -19.79
N PHE A 51 6.44 -2.58 -19.07
CA PHE A 51 7.86 -2.87 -19.21
C PHE A 51 8.34 -3.58 -17.94
N PRO A 52 8.68 -4.87 -18.00
CA PRO A 52 9.08 -5.62 -16.81
C PRO A 52 10.33 -5.05 -16.15
N TRP A 53 10.29 -4.91 -14.83
CA TRP A 53 11.44 -4.62 -13.98
C TRP A 53 11.88 -5.91 -13.25
N PRO A 54 13.19 -6.26 -13.24
CA PRO A 54 13.65 -7.49 -12.60
C PRO A 54 13.39 -7.57 -11.09
N GLY A 55 13.28 -6.43 -10.42
CA GLY A 55 13.00 -6.35 -8.99
C GLY A 55 11.53 -6.16 -8.64
N ALA A 56 10.60 -6.22 -9.60
CA ALA A 56 9.18 -6.12 -9.29
C ALA A 56 8.68 -7.43 -8.66
N ALA A 57 7.85 -7.32 -7.63
CA ALA A 57 7.27 -8.48 -6.97
C ALA A 57 6.41 -9.31 -7.93
N VAL A 58 6.61 -10.62 -7.92
CA VAL A 58 5.84 -11.60 -8.70
C VAL A 58 5.07 -12.59 -7.81
N THR A 59 5.34 -12.62 -6.51
CA THR A 59 4.60 -13.42 -5.52
C THR A 59 3.89 -12.53 -4.49
N THR A 60 2.86 -13.05 -3.84
CA THR A 60 2.16 -12.34 -2.75
C THR A 60 3.10 -12.05 -1.59
N SER A 61 3.99 -12.99 -1.26
CA SER A 61 5.04 -12.82 -0.24
C SER A 61 6.03 -11.69 -0.58
N GLN A 62 6.49 -11.61 -1.83
CA GLN A 62 7.38 -10.52 -2.27
C GLN A 62 6.71 -9.16 -2.17
N LYS A 63 5.41 -9.05 -2.49
CA LYS A 63 4.65 -7.81 -2.29
C LYS A 63 4.63 -7.40 -0.81
N MET A 64 4.56 -8.35 0.13
CA MET A 64 4.63 -8.06 1.56
C MET A 64 6.04 -7.60 1.99
N ASP A 65 7.10 -8.20 1.43
CA ASP A 65 8.48 -7.81 1.70
C ASP A 65 8.75 -6.36 1.23
N ASP A 66 8.29 -6.03 0.02
CA ASP A 66 8.42 -4.69 -0.54
C ASP A 66 7.62 -3.67 0.28
N ALA A 67 6.40 -4.02 0.70
CA ALA A 67 5.60 -3.17 1.57
C ALA A 67 6.26 -2.94 2.94
N ALA A 68 6.84 -3.99 3.53
CA ALA A 68 7.58 -3.89 4.77
C ALA A 68 8.81 -2.98 4.63
N MET A 69 9.48 -3.01 3.48
CA MET A 69 10.57 -2.07 3.19
C MET A 69 10.08 -0.63 3.13
N VAL A 70 8.93 -0.36 2.50
CA VAL A 70 8.29 0.97 2.51
C VAL A 70 7.94 1.39 3.94
N HIS A 71 7.36 0.50 4.75
CA HIS A 71 7.06 0.80 6.14
C HIS A 71 8.33 1.13 6.94
N LYS A 72 9.38 0.33 6.79
CA LYS A 72 10.67 0.53 7.45
C LYS A 72 11.30 1.88 7.13
N MET A 73 11.19 2.33 5.88
CA MET A 73 11.78 3.60 5.44
C MET A 73 10.93 4.82 5.83
N THR A 74 9.61 4.66 5.90
CA THR A 74 8.67 5.79 6.08
C THR A 74 8.10 5.90 7.49
N GLY A 75 7.98 4.80 8.23
CA GLY A 75 7.35 4.70 9.55
C GLY A 75 5.82 4.86 9.58
N ILE A 76 5.20 5.14 8.43
CA ILE A 76 3.77 5.50 8.35
C ILE A 76 2.93 4.51 7.54
N ALA A 77 3.52 3.51 6.89
CA ALA A 77 2.79 2.55 6.07
C ALA A 77 2.65 1.13 6.67
N PRO A 78 1.97 0.95 7.82
CA PRO A 78 1.97 -0.34 8.54
C PRO A 78 1.03 -1.39 7.93
N SER A 79 0.20 -1.04 6.94
CA SER A 79 -0.77 -1.96 6.36
C SER A 79 -0.72 -2.01 4.84
N VAL A 80 -1.17 -3.16 4.31
CA VAL A 80 -1.19 -3.46 2.88
C VAL A 80 -2.60 -3.85 2.46
N ALA A 81 -3.21 -3.08 1.56
CA ALA A 81 -4.44 -3.46 0.89
C ALA A 81 -4.15 -4.59 -0.10
N ILE A 82 -4.95 -5.64 -0.08
CA ILE A 82 -4.82 -6.78 -0.99
C ILE A 82 -5.96 -6.80 -2.00
N HIS A 83 -5.73 -7.43 -3.14
CA HIS A 83 -6.64 -7.56 -4.25
C HIS A 83 -6.79 -9.03 -4.64
N ILE A 84 -7.99 -9.58 -4.50
CA ILE A 84 -8.27 -10.98 -4.86
C ILE A 84 -8.89 -11.02 -6.26
N PRO A 85 -8.41 -11.85 -7.19
CA PRO A 85 -7.48 -12.98 -6.98
C PRO A 85 -5.98 -12.69 -7.20
N TRP A 86 -5.55 -11.45 -7.41
CA TRP A 86 -4.14 -11.13 -7.71
C TRP A 86 -3.15 -11.43 -6.57
N ASP A 87 -3.64 -11.44 -5.33
CA ASP A 87 -2.87 -11.70 -4.12
C ASP A 87 -3.34 -12.98 -3.41
N VAL A 88 -3.89 -13.93 -4.16
CA VAL A 88 -4.07 -15.29 -3.63
C VAL A 88 -2.69 -15.82 -3.23
N PRO A 89 -2.50 -16.30 -1.99
CA PRO A 89 -1.23 -16.90 -1.60
C PRO A 89 -0.99 -18.17 -2.42
N GLU A 90 0.25 -18.45 -2.75
CA GLU A 90 0.63 -19.52 -3.70
C GLU A 90 0.20 -20.91 -3.22
N ASP A 91 0.08 -21.09 -1.90
CA ASP A 91 -0.38 -22.31 -1.23
C ASP A 91 -1.87 -22.28 -0.85
N GLY A 92 -2.58 -21.18 -1.12
CA GLY A 92 -3.97 -20.96 -0.73
C GLY A 92 -4.17 -20.68 0.77
N ASP A 93 -3.11 -20.56 1.57
CA ASP A 93 -3.18 -20.35 3.02
C ASP A 93 -3.16 -18.87 3.39
N TYR A 94 -4.36 -18.29 3.51
CA TYR A 94 -4.55 -16.91 3.95
C TYR A 94 -4.16 -16.68 5.42
N VAL A 95 -4.12 -17.73 6.25
CA VAL A 95 -3.67 -17.59 7.65
C VAL A 95 -2.15 -17.44 7.66
N ALA A 96 -1.42 -18.28 6.93
CA ALA A 96 0.02 -18.18 6.76
C ALA A 96 0.42 -16.84 6.13
N MET A 97 -0.31 -16.37 5.11
CA MET A 97 -0.10 -15.04 4.51
C MET A 97 -0.18 -13.90 5.54
N ARG A 98 -1.21 -13.90 6.40
CA ARG A 98 -1.34 -12.87 7.44
C ARG A 98 -0.22 -12.94 8.49
N GLN A 99 0.18 -14.16 8.87
CA GLN A 99 1.30 -14.37 9.80
C GLN A 99 2.61 -13.89 9.19
N TYR A 100 2.84 -14.17 7.91
CA TYR A 100 4.02 -13.73 7.17
C TYR A 100 4.10 -12.21 7.12
N ALA A 101 3.02 -11.52 6.72
CA ALA A 101 2.97 -10.06 6.71
C ALA A 101 3.33 -9.48 8.09
N ALA A 102 2.71 -10.00 9.15
CA ALA A 102 2.96 -9.55 10.51
C ALA A 102 4.43 -9.74 10.94
N ALA A 103 5.05 -10.85 10.54
CA ALA A 103 6.47 -11.11 10.79
C ALA A 103 7.40 -10.11 10.07
N GLN A 104 6.99 -9.57 8.91
CA GLN A 104 7.72 -8.51 8.20
C GLN A 104 7.46 -7.10 8.78
N GLY A 105 6.52 -6.96 9.71
CA GLY A 105 6.18 -5.68 10.34
C GLY A 105 5.08 -4.89 9.62
N VAL A 106 4.29 -5.55 8.77
CA VAL A 106 3.09 -4.98 8.15
C VAL A 106 1.87 -5.88 8.38
N THR A 107 0.66 -5.35 8.27
CA THR A 107 -0.57 -6.14 8.41
C THR A 107 -1.39 -6.11 7.13
N ILE A 108 -2.18 -7.16 6.90
CA ILE A 108 -3.19 -7.12 5.84
C ILE A 108 -4.29 -6.14 6.23
N GLY A 109 -4.60 -5.25 5.30
CA GLY A 109 -5.56 -4.16 5.40
C GLY A 109 -6.86 -4.46 4.69
N ALA A 110 -7.33 -3.51 3.88
CA ALA A 110 -8.53 -3.69 3.07
C ALA A 110 -8.38 -4.85 2.07
N VAL A 111 -9.47 -5.59 1.85
CA VAL A 111 -9.57 -6.64 0.82
C VAL A 111 -10.40 -6.12 -0.33
N ASN A 112 -9.82 -6.13 -1.53
CA ASN A 112 -10.41 -5.59 -2.75
C ASN A 112 -10.78 -6.75 -3.69
N PRO A 113 -12.09 -7.04 -3.90
CA PRO A 113 -12.49 -8.06 -4.87
C PRO A 113 -12.30 -7.56 -6.30
N ASN A 114 -11.96 -8.48 -7.21
CA ASN A 114 -11.92 -8.21 -8.63
C ASN A 114 -13.19 -8.72 -9.30
N VAL A 115 -14.02 -7.77 -9.73
CA VAL A 115 -15.26 -8.03 -10.46
C VAL A 115 -15.34 -7.14 -11.70
N PHE A 116 -14.19 -6.96 -12.36
CA PHE A 116 -14.03 -6.02 -13.48
C PHE A 116 -13.11 -6.49 -14.60
N GLN A 117 -12.40 -7.63 -14.46
CA GLN A 117 -11.45 -8.10 -15.48
C GLN A 117 -12.00 -9.22 -16.36
N ASP A 118 -12.78 -10.15 -15.80
CA ASP A 118 -13.26 -11.31 -16.53
C ASP A 118 -14.34 -10.96 -17.54
N ASN A 119 -14.46 -11.78 -18.59
CA ASN A 119 -15.38 -11.54 -19.71
C ASN A 119 -16.85 -11.47 -19.25
N GLU A 120 -17.22 -12.21 -18.20
CA GLU A 120 -18.56 -12.17 -17.61
C GLU A 120 -18.91 -10.76 -17.08
N TYR A 121 -17.92 -10.00 -16.61
CA TYR A 121 -18.11 -8.66 -16.07
C TYR A 121 -18.07 -7.55 -17.12
N LYS A 122 -17.98 -7.89 -18.41
CA LYS A 122 -17.90 -6.92 -19.52
C LYS A 122 -19.04 -5.89 -19.51
N LEU A 123 -20.24 -6.30 -19.10
CA LEU A 123 -21.43 -5.44 -19.04
C LEU A 123 -21.80 -5.01 -17.61
N GLY A 124 -20.90 -5.24 -16.64
CA GLY A 124 -21.11 -4.98 -15.22
C GLY A 124 -21.04 -6.26 -14.38
N SER A 125 -20.95 -6.09 -13.05
CA SER A 125 -20.91 -7.17 -12.05
C SER A 125 -22.09 -7.09 -11.09
N LEU A 126 -21.91 -6.55 -9.87
CA LEU A 126 -22.97 -6.48 -8.86
C LEU A 126 -24.23 -5.73 -9.32
N GLY A 127 -24.08 -4.80 -10.27
CA GLY A 127 -25.19 -4.05 -10.88
C GLY A 127 -25.65 -4.59 -12.24
N ASN A 128 -25.17 -5.74 -12.68
CA ASN A 128 -25.54 -6.34 -13.96
C ASN A 128 -26.99 -6.86 -13.88
N PRO A 129 -27.87 -6.64 -14.87
CA PRO A 129 -29.21 -7.22 -14.86
C PRO A 129 -29.23 -8.76 -15.01
N ASP A 130 -28.18 -9.37 -15.55
CA ASP A 130 -28.03 -10.82 -15.63
C ASP A 130 -27.59 -11.39 -14.28
N SER A 131 -28.45 -12.22 -13.66
CA SER A 131 -28.15 -12.87 -12.37
C SER A 131 -26.97 -13.85 -12.43
N GLY A 132 -26.56 -14.29 -13.62
CA GLY A 132 -25.37 -15.13 -13.79
C GLY A 132 -24.05 -14.35 -13.66
N ALA A 133 -24.11 -13.01 -13.72
CA ALA A 133 -22.95 -12.12 -13.63
C ALA A 133 -22.91 -11.28 -12.34
N GLN A 134 -23.91 -11.46 -11.46
CA GLN A 134 -23.97 -10.91 -10.10
C GLN A 134 -23.33 -11.85 -9.10
#